data_AF-A0A929XDD1-F1
#
_entry.id   AF-A0A929XDD1-F1
#
_cell.length_a   1.000
_cell.length_b   1.000
_cell.length_c   1.000
_cell.angle_alpha   90.00
_cell.angle_beta   90.00
_cell.angle_gamma   90.00
#
_symmetry.space_group_name_H-M   'P 1'
#
loop_
_entity.id
_entity.type
_entity.pdbx_description
1 polymer ?
#
loop_
_entity_poly.entity_id
_entity_poly.type
_entity_poly.pdbx_seq_one_letter_code
_entity_poly.pdbx_strand_id
1 'polypeptide(L)'
;MYAQTAGDTIKCKRCNITLTYHKHDNKYKCHYCGYTEIRENNKCKNCETGEYKQIGIGTESLEEKIKEMFPNATTIRMDLDTTKHKVSHEEILKKFNDENINILIGTQMITKGHHFPNVTLSAVILADSMINFESYRAGEVAYQNIVQVIRKIW
;
A
#
# COMPACT_ATOMS: atom_id res chain seq x y z
N MET A 1 -5.06 -5.70 -10.20
CA MET A 1 -4.09 -5.52 -11.31
C MET A 1 -4.15 -4.07 -11.76
N TYR A 2 -3.01 -3.41 -11.96
CA TYR A 2 -2.94 -1.97 -12.26
C TYR A 2 -1.94 -1.67 -13.37
N ALA A 3 -2.31 -0.75 -14.26
CA ALA A 3 -1.46 -0.24 -15.33
C ALA A 3 -0.99 1.17 -14.98
N GLN A 4 0.27 1.31 -14.57
CA GLN A 4 0.85 2.58 -14.10
C GLN A 4 0.84 3.68 -15.16
N THR A 5 1.00 3.32 -16.43
CA THR A 5 1.03 4.29 -17.54
C THR A 5 -0.30 4.99 -17.77
N ALA A 6 -1.42 4.32 -17.50
CA ALA A 6 -2.77 4.84 -17.71
C ALA A 6 -3.50 5.21 -16.40
N GLY A 7 -2.94 4.83 -15.24
CA GLY A 7 -3.63 4.94 -13.96
C GLY A 7 -4.85 4.02 -13.83
N ASP A 8 -4.88 2.91 -14.56
CA ASP A 8 -6.10 2.13 -14.78
C ASP A 8 -6.07 0.74 -14.13
N THR A 9 -7.26 0.20 -13.85
CA THR A 9 -7.46 -1.14 -13.30
C THR A 9 -8.52 -1.91 -14.06
N ILE A 10 -8.44 -3.23 -14.01
CA ILE A 10 -9.43 -4.11 -14.63
C ILE A 10 -10.68 -4.14 -13.75
N LYS A 11 -11.80 -3.59 -14.24
CA LYS A 11 -13.07 -3.48 -13.51
C LYS A 11 -14.05 -4.60 -13.87
N CYS A 12 -14.85 -5.01 -12.89
CA CYS A 12 -15.95 -5.95 -13.07
C CYS A 12 -17.09 -5.32 -13.87
N LYS A 13 -17.50 -5.96 -14.97
CA LYS A 13 -18.62 -5.50 -15.82
C LYS A 13 -20.00 -5.51 -15.13
N ARG A 14 -20.12 -6.12 -13.94
CA ARG A 14 -21.38 -6.24 -13.20
C ARG A 14 -21.53 -5.26 -12.05
N CYS A 15 -20.44 -4.91 -11.36
CA CYS A 15 -20.49 -4.06 -10.16
C CYS A 15 -19.42 -2.97 -10.10
N ASN A 16 -18.64 -2.81 -11.18
CA ASN A 16 -17.64 -1.75 -11.35
C ASN A 16 -16.51 -1.71 -10.28
N ILE A 17 -16.30 -2.80 -9.54
CA ILE A 17 -15.15 -2.93 -8.64
C ILE A 17 -13.95 -3.54 -9.35
N THR A 18 -12.75 -3.33 -8.83
CA THR A 18 -11.51 -3.93 -9.37
C THR A 18 -11.53 -5.45 -9.26
N LEU A 19 -11.14 -6.13 -10.34
CA LEU A 19 -10.97 -7.58 -10.38
C LEU A 19 -9.61 -8.01 -9.84
N THR A 20 -9.60 -9.13 -9.11
CA THR A 20 -8.39 -9.77 -8.60
C THR A 20 -7.94 -10.86 -9.54
N TYR A 21 -6.63 -10.87 -9.84
CA TYR A 21 -6.04 -11.88 -10.70
C TYR A 21 -5.61 -13.09 -9.90
N HIS A 22 -6.23 -14.24 -10.20
CA HIS A 22 -5.90 -15.53 -9.65
C HIS A 22 -4.94 -16.25 -10.59
N LYS A 23 -3.64 -16.25 -10.23
CA LYS A 23 -2.56 -16.83 -11.04
C LYS A 23 -2.76 -18.31 -11.35
N HIS A 24 -3.18 -19.09 -10.35
CA HIS A 24 -3.36 -20.54 -10.48
C HIS A 24 -4.38 -20.90 -11.58
N ASP A 25 -5.46 -20.14 -11.66
CA ASP A 25 -6.55 -20.40 -12.59
C ASP A 25 -6.50 -19.52 -13.85
N ASN A 26 -5.44 -18.71 -14.00
CA ASN A 26 -5.26 -17.68 -15.02
C ASN A 26 -6.55 -16.85 -15.32
N LYS A 27 -7.25 -16.41 -14.26
CA LYS A 27 -8.52 -15.70 -14.38
C LYS A 27 -8.60 -14.45 -13.51
N TYR A 28 -9.34 -13.47 -13.97
CA TYR A 28 -9.82 -12.36 -13.17
C TYR A 28 -11.10 -12.78 -12.45
N LYS A 29 -11.18 -12.49 -11.14
CA LYS A 29 -12.33 -12.80 -10.30
C LYS A 29 -12.78 -11.58 -9.53
N CYS A 30 -14.08 -11.36 -9.52
CA CYS A 30 -14.76 -10.42 -8.65
C CYS A 30 -15.11 -11.13 -7.34
N HIS A 31 -14.53 -10.69 -6.23
CA HIS A 31 -14.81 -11.25 -4.91
C HIS A 31 -16.14 -10.80 -4.32
N TYR A 32 -16.78 -9.80 -4.93
CA TYR A 32 -18.09 -9.30 -4.49
C TYR A 32 -19.26 -10.08 -5.12
N CYS A 33 -19.31 -10.17 -6.46
CA CYS A 33 -20.44 -10.78 -7.17
C CYS A 33 -20.13 -12.14 -7.82
N GLY A 34 -18.90 -12.65 -7.64
CA GLY A 34 -18.48 -13.94 -8.21
C GLY A 34 -18.22 -13.94 -9.71
N TYR A 35 -18.34 -12.81 -10.41
CA TYR A 35 -17.99 -12.71 -11.83
C TYR A 35 -16.55 -13.15 -12.08
N THR A 36 -16.34 -13.96 -13.12
CA THR A 36 -15.01 -14.39 -13.56
C THR A 36 -14.84 -14.15 -15.06
N GLU A 37 -13.64 -13.78 -15.48
CA GLU A 37 -13.24 -13.75 -16.88
C GLU A 37 -11.81 -14.27 -17.04
N ILE A 38 -11.53 -14.95 -18.17
CA ILE A 38 -10.21 -15.50 -18.46
C ILE A 38 -9.26 -14.35 -18.79
N ARG A 39 -8.01 -14.45 -18.31
CA ARG A 39 -6.98 -13.50 -18.67
C ARG A 39 -6.40 -13.85 -20.04
N GLU A 40 -6.76 -13.07 -21.05
CA GLU A 40 -6.22 -13.22 -22.41
C GLU A 40 -4.79 -12.69 -22.54
N ASN A 41 -4.52 -11.49 -22.01
CA ASN A 41 -3.18 -10.89 -21.98
C ASN A 41 -3.07 -9.85 -20.85
N ASN A 42 -1.88 -9.26 -20.74
CA ASN A 42 -1.56 -8.26 -19.72
C ASN A 42 -1.61 -6.84 -20.28
N LYS A 43 -1.91 -6.66 -21.56
CA LYS A 43 -1.87 -5.35 -22.20
C LYS A 43 -2.98 -4.48 -21.64
N CYS A 44 -2.63 -3.25 -21.29
CA CYS A 44 -3.63 -2.30 -20.86
C CYS A 44 -4.45 -1.85 -22.06
N LYS A 45 -5.78 -1.88 -21.92
CA LYS A 45 -6.70 -1.54 -23.02
C LYS A 45 -6.77 -0.03 -23.26
N ASN A 46 -6.36 0.75 -22.27
CA ASN A 46 -6.40 2.21 -22.27
C ASN A 46 -5.02 2.84 -22.52
N CYS A 47 -4.03 2.04 -22.93
CA CYS A 47 -2.69 2.53 -23.24
C CYS A 47 -2.01 1.66 -24.29
N GLU A 48 -1.22 2.29 -25.16
CA GLU A 48 -0.63 1.60 -26.31
C GLU A 48 0.54 0.67 -25.93
N THR A 49 1.21 0.96 -24.81
CA THR A 49 2.47 0.29 -24.42
C THR A 49 2.49 -0.27 -22.99
N GLY A 50 1.45 0.00 -22.20
CA GLY A 50 1.44 -0.39 -20.78
C GLY A 50 0.91 -1.79 -20.55
N GLU A 51 1.30 -2.36 -19.41
CA GLU A 51 0.79 -3.64 -18.94
C GLU A 51 0.16 -3.52 -17.55
N TYR A 52 -0.89 -4.30 -17.34
CA TYR A 52 -1.42 -4.59 -16.02
C TYR A 52 -0.45 -5.46 -15.23
N LYS A 53 0.01 -4.93 -14.09
CA LYS A 53 0.88 -5.64 -13.15
C LYS A 53 0.16 -5.85 -11.81
N GLN A 54 0.58 -6.87 -11.06
CA GLN A 54 0.22 -6.92 -9.64
C GLN A 54 1.02 -5.83 -8.94
N ILE A 55 0.32 -4.99 -8.18
CA ILE A 55 0.96 -4.02 -7.31
C ILE A 55 0.91 -4.55 -5.89
N GLY A 56 2.08 -4.64 -5.29
CA GLY A 56 2.31 -4.92 -3.89
C GLY A 56 3.79 -4.69 -3.63
N ILE A 57 4.11 -3.66 -2.85
CA ILE A 57 5.46 -3.46 -2.32
C ILE A 57 5.34 -3.79 -0.83
N GLY A 58 6.02 -4.85 -0.40
CA GLY A 58 6.17 -5.12 1.03
C GLY A 58 7.03 -4.03 1.68
N THR A 59 6.81 -3.79 2.97
CA THR A 59 7.61 -2.86 3.77
C THR A 59 9.11 -3.16 3.72
N GLU A 60 9.47 -4.43 3.56
CA GLU A 60 10.85 -4.91 3.34
C GLU A 60 11.47 -4.39 2.04
N SER A 61 10.80 -4.63 0.91
CA SER A 61 11.29 -4.17 -0.40
C SER A 61 11.34 -2.63 -0.49
N LEU A 62 10.47 -1.94 0.26
CA LEU A 62 10.53 -0.48 0.39
C LEU A 62 11.75 -0.04 1.19
N GLU A 63 12.06 -0.73 2.29
CA GLU A 63 13.25 -0.45 3.12
C GLU A 63 14.55 -0.65 2.32
N GLU A 64 14.66 -1.73 1.55
CA GLU A 64 15.81 -1.99 0.67
C GLU A 64 16.05 -0.83 -0.31
N LYS A 65 15.00 -0.40 -1.02
CA LYS A 65 15.07 0.74 -1.95
C LYS A 65 15.42 2.05 -1.27
N ILE A 66 14.89 2.29 -0.08
CA ILE A 66 15.22 3.48 0.70
C ILE A 66 16.70 3.46 1.09
N LYS A 67 17.25 2.32 1.51
CA LYS A 67 18.69 2.18 1.82
C LYS A 67 19.57 2.38 0.59
N GLU A 68 19.13 1.91 -0.59
CA GLU A 68 19.84 2.17 -1.84
C GLU A 68 19.87 3.66 -2.21
N MET A 69 18.73 4.35 -2.06
CA MET A 69 18.61 5.78 -2.41
C MET A 69 19.21 6.72 -1.35
N PHE A 70 19.14 6.34 -0.08
CA PHE A 70 19.57 7.13 1.08
C PHE A 70 20.47 6.28 2.00
N PRO A 71 21.70 5.96 1.57
CA PRO A 71 22.57 5.03 2.29
C PRO A 71 22.98 5.49 3.70
N ASN A 72 22.90 6.80 3.97
CA ASN A 72 23.22 7.38 5.27
C ASN A 72 21.99 7.53 6.18
N ALA A 73 20.78 7.26 5.70
CA ALA A 73 19.56 7.41 6.48
C ALA A 73 19.33 6.17 7.36
N THR A 74 19.09 6.38 8.64
CA THR A 74 18.63 5.33 9.54
C THR A 74 17.15 5.04 9.28
N THR A 75 16.81 3.75 9.23
CA THR A 75 15.47 3.28 8.92
C THR A 75 14.99 2.32 10.01
N ILE A 76 13.70 2.31 10.29
CA ILE A 76 13.06 1.33 11.16
C ILE A 76 11.70 0.91 10.60
N ARG A 77 11.35 -0.36 10.76
CA ARG A 77 10.10 -0.94 10.26
C ARG A 77 9.08 -1.21 11.36
N MET A 78 7.83 -0.87 11.09
CA MET A 78 6.67 -1.14 11.93
C MET A 78 5.56 -1.81 11.12
N ASP A 79 5.58 -3.13 11.10
CA ASP A 79 4.60 -3.97 10.41
C ASP A 79 4.31 -5.24 11.23
N LEU A 80 3.44 -6.11 10.73
CA LEU A 80 3.02 -7.31 11.44
C LEU A 80 4.20 -8.23 11.80
N ASP A 81 5.24 -8.27 10.96
CA ASP A 81 6.40 -9.14 11.17
C ASP A 81 7.35 -8.58 12.22
N THR A 82 7.48 -7.25 12.30
CA THR A 82 8.28 -6.57 13.34
C THR A 82 7.53 -6.39 14.66
N THR A 83 6.21 -6.58 14.69
CA THR A 83 5.37 -6.29 15.87
C THR A 83 4.67 -7.48 16.52
N LYS A 84 5.34 -8.64 16.58
CA LYS A 84 4.77 -9.91 17.10
C LYS A 84 4.36 -9.89 18.57
N HIS A 85 4.84 -8.93 19.36
CA HIS A 85 4.49 -8.78 20.78
C HIS A 85 3.75 -7.47 21.03
N LYS A 86 2.76 -7.47 21.94
CA LYS A 86 1.92 -6.29 22.21
C LYS A 86 2.72 -5.03 22.63
N VAL A 87 3.91 -5.22 23.22
CA VAL A 87 4.81 -4.15 23.69
C VAL A 87 5.74 -3.61 22.58
N SER A 88 5.94 -4.37 21.50
CA SER A 88 6.89 -4.03 20.43
C SER A 88 6.57 -2.71 19.71
N HIS A 89 5.31 -2.28 19.70
CA HIS A 89 4.91 -1.04 19.04
C HIS A 89 5.50 0.18 19.75
N GLU A 90 5.33 0.24 21.07
CA GLU A 90 5.83 1.35 21.89
C GLU A 90 7.36 1.39 21.89
N GLU A 91 8.02 0.23 21.91
CA GLU A 91 9.48 0.14 21.83
C GLU A 91 10.02 0.67 20.50
N ILE A 92 9.42 0.31 19.37
CA ILE A 92 9.81 0.81 18.04
C ILE A 92 9.63 2.33 17.98
N LEU A 93 8.53 2.86 18.51
CA LEU A 93 8.24 4.28 18.50
C LEU A 93 9.16 5.07 19.42
N LYS A 94 9.43 4.53 20.61
CA LYS A 94 10.42 5.10 21.54
C LYS A 94 11.79 5.12 20.90
N LYS A 95 12.21 4.01 20.28
CA LYS A 95 13.48 3.92 19.55
C LYS A 95 13.57 4.93 18.42
N PHE A 96 12.50 5.06 17.64
CA PHE A 96 12.41 6.03 16.55
C PHE A 96 12.65 7.47 17.05
N ASN A 97 12.04 7.83 18.17
CA ASN A 97 12.17 9.15 18.77
C ASN A 97 13.52 9.37 19.48
N ASP A 98 13.93 8.43 20.33
CA ASP A 98 15.10 8.57 21.22
C ASP A 98 16.43 8.44 20.46
N GLU A 99 16.47 7.60 19.41
CA GLU A 99 17.68 7.39 18.59
C GLU A 99 17.76 8.33 17.37
N ASN A 100 16.84 9.30 17.25
CA ASN A 100 16.75 10.22 16.10
C ASN A 100 16.77 9.50 14.75
N ILE A 101 15.97 8.43 14.63
CA ILE A 101 15.90 7.65 13.39
C ILE A 101 15.27 8.51 12.28
N ASN A 102 15.85 8.48 11.08
CA ASN A 102 15.42 9.38 10.01
C ASN A 102 14.09 8.98 9.37
N ILE A 103 13.85 7.68 9.19
CA ILE A 103 12.70 7.18 8.42
C ILE A 103 12.02 6.01 9.13
N LEU A 104 10.73 6.17 9.45
CA LEU A 104 9.85 5.10 9.92
C LEU A 104 9.03 4.57 8.74
N ILE A 105 9.16 3.27 8.46
CA ILE A 105 8.43 2.58 7.38
C ILE A 105 7.41 1.65 8.02
N GLY A 106 6.18 1.65 7.55
CA GLY A 106 5.21 0.70 8.08
C GLY A 106 3.85 0.80 7.44
N THR A 107 2.93 0.04 8.02
CA THR A 107 1.55 -0.07 7.54
C THR A 107 0.63 0.87 8.32
N GLN A 108 -0.69 0.68 8.18
CA GLN A 108 -1.72 1.36 8.98
C GLN A 108 -1.49 1.29 10.50
N MET A 109 -0.61 0.40 10.98
CA MET A 109 -0.27 0.28 12.40
C MET A 109 0.44 1.53 12.95
N ILE A 110 1.18 2.28 12.13
CA ILE A 110 1.87 3.51 12.54
C ILE A 110 0.88 4.60 12.99
N THR A 111 -0.32 4.64 12.41
CA THR A 111 -1.23 5.79 12.60
C THR A 111 -2.05 5.74 13.88
N LYS A 112 -2.04 4.63 14.63
CA LYS A 112 -2.93 4.45 15.78
C LYS A 112 -2.31 5.03 17.05
N GLY A 113 -2.92 6.07 17.64
CA GLY A 113 -2.63 6.49 19.02
C GLY A 113 -1.31 7.22 19.29
N HIS A 114 -0.48 7.48 18.28
CA HIS A 114 0.84 8.10 18.48
C HIS A 114 1.00 9.41 17.69
N HIS A 115 1.69 10.38 18.28
CA HIS A 115 2.06 11.66 17.66
C HIS A 115 3.58 11.70 17.47
N PHE A 116 4.05 12.31 16.39
CA PHE A 116 5.46 12.30 16.01
C PHE A 116 5.98 13.73 15.91
N PRO A 117 6.40 14.34 17.03
CA PRO A 117 6.73 15.76 17.07
C PRO A 117 7.91 16.15 16.16
N ASN A 118 8.83 15.22 15.91
CA ASN A 118 10.02 15.44 15.08
C ASN A 118 9.81 15.04 13.60
N VAL A 119 8.62 14.55 13.23
CA VAL A 119 8.33 14.14 11.85
C VAL A 119 7.87 15.35 11.05
N THR A 120 8.62 15.69 10.01
CA THR A 120 8.33 16.84 9.12
C THR A 120 7.65 16.43 7.82
N LEU A 121 7.64 15.14 7.49
CA LEU A 121 7.10 14.60 6.25
C LEU A 121 6.41 13.26 6.50
N SER A 122 5.25 13.08 5.91
CA SER A 122 4.53 11.80 5.88
C SER A 122 4.09 11.52 4.45
N ALA A 123 4.27 10.28 4.01
CA ALA A 123 3.99 9.86 2.64
C ALA A 123 3.18 8.56 2.64
N VAL A 124 2.16 8.50 1.78
CA VAL A 124 1.39 7.28 1.53
C VAL A 124 1.90 6.66 0.23
N ILE A 125 2.51 5.49 0.36
CA ILE A 125 3.03 4.72 -0.78
C ILE A 125 1.91 3.86 -1.35
N LEU A 126 1.80 3.81 -2.69
CA LEU A 126 0.77 3.05 -3.41
C LEU A 126 -0.68 3.49 -3.09
N ALA A 127 -0.94 4.78 -2.92
CA ALA A 127 -2.28 5.32 -2.67
C ALA A 127 -3.31 4.86 -3.73
N ASP A 128 -2.91 4.78 -5.01
CA ASP A 128 -3.77 4.29 -6.09
C ASP A 128 -4.31 2.87 -5.84
N SER A 129 -3.49 2.00 -5.24
CA SER A 129 -3.90 0.64 -4.90
C SER A 129 -4.97 0.62 -3.81
N MET A 130 -4.93 1.58 -2.88
CA MET A 130 -5.93 1.69 -1.81
C MET A 130 -7.28 2.13 -2.40
N ILE A 131 -7.26 3.11 -3.31
CA ILE A 131 -8.46 3.63 -3.97
C ILE A 131 -9.07 2.57 -4.90
N ASN A 132 -8.22 1.76 -5.53
CA ASN A 132 -8.65 0.71 -6.44
C ASN A 132 -8.77 -0.69 -5.80
N PHE A 133 -8.85 -0.76 -4.48
CA PHE A 133 -9.05 -2.04 -3.78
C PHE A 133 -10.38 -2.70 -4.17
N GLU A 134 -10.49 -4.02 -4.01
CA GLU A 134 -11.65 -4.83 -4.40
C GLU A 134 -12.86 -4.70 -3.45
N SER A 135 -13.17 -3.46 -3.04
CA SER A 135 -14.30 -3.13 -2.18
C SER A 135 -15.04 -1.91 -2.72
N TYR A 136 -16.37 -1.90 -2.62
CA TYR A 136 -17.16 -0.71 -2.92
C TYR A 136 -16.86 0.46 -1.97
N ARG A 137 -16.30 0.17 -0.78
CA ARG A 137 -15.85 1.17 0.19
C ARG A 137 -14.39 1.57 -0.01
N ALA A 138 -13.72 1.14 -1.08
CA ALA A 138 -12.29 1.41 -1.29
C ALA A 138 -11.96 2.89 -1.20
N GLY A 139 -12.78 3.77 -1.80
CA GLY A 139 -12.59 5.23 -1.69
C GLY A 139 -12.72 5.75 -0.26
N GLU A 140 -13.72 5.30 0.50
CA GLU A 140 -13.92 5.70 1.90
C GLU A 140 -12.76 5.25 2.78
N VAL A 141 -12.36 3.98 2.67
CA VAL A 141 -11.26 3.40 3.43
C VAL A 141 -9.93 4.08 3.05
N ALA A 142 -9.71 4.36 1.78
CA ALA A 142 -8.52 5.08 1.33
C ALA A 142 -8.48 6.49 1.92
N TYR A 143 -9.60 7.22 1.86
CA TYR A 143 -9.72 8.55 2.46
C TYR A 143 -9.43 8.53 3.96
N GLN A 144 -10.07 7.65 4.73
CA GLN A 144 -9.88 7.56 6.18
C GLN A 144 -8.41 7.29 6.55
N ASN A 145 -7.74 6.38 5.82
CA ASN A 145 -6.34 6.06 6.06
C ASN A 145 -5.41 7.23 5.69
N ILE A 146 -5.60 7.85 4.52
CA ILE A 146 -4.77 8.97 4.06
C ILE A 146 -4.90 10.15 5.03
N VAL A 147 -6.12 10.49 5.45
CA VAL A 147 -6.35 11.57 6.43
C VAL A 147 -5.68 11.26 7.77
N GLN A 148 -5.74 10.01 8.24
CA GLN A 148 -5.03 9.63 9.47
C GLN A 148 -3.52 9.81 9.38
N VAL A 149 -2.92 9.49 8.23
CA VAL A 149 -1.48 9.64 7.99
C VAL A 149 -1.09 11.12 7.95
N ILE A 150 -1.83 11.95 7.21
CA ILE A 150 -1.54 13.39 7.06
C ILE A 150 -1.62 14.13 8.39
N ARG A 151 -2.56 13.73 9.27
CA ARG A 151 -2.71 14.29 10.63
C ARG A 151 -1.61 13.90 11.62
N LYS A 152 -0.52 13.25 11.19
CA LYS A 152 0.61 12.91 12.08
C LYS A 152 1.67 13.98 12.19
N ILE A 153 1.73 14.87 11.22
CA ILE A 153 2.67 16.01 11.18
C ILE A 153 2.11 17.21 11.96
N TRP A 154 0.78 17.26 12.16
CA TRP A 154 0.05 18.40 12.71
C TRP A 154 -0.77 17.99 13.94
#